data_AF-A0A433KEA4-F1
#
_entry.id   AF-A0A433KEA4-F1
#
_cell.length_a   1.000
_cell.length_b   1.000
_cell.length_c   1.000
_cell.angle_alpha   90.00
_cell.angle_beta   90.00
_cell.angle_gamma   90.00
#
_symmetry.space_group_name_H-M   'P 1'
#
loop_
_entity.id
_entity.type
_entity.pdbx_description
1 polymer ?
#
loop_
_entity_poly.entity_id
_entity_poly.type
_entity_poly.pdbx_seq_one_letter_code
_entity_poly.pdbx_strand_id
1 'polypeptide(L)'
;MSVDESQSAVAVGEQAAQPTITIDGKEYTLESLGQQGREQLQNLRVTDQELQRLQDQLAITQTARNTYARILAEVTQSVTPVK
;
A
#
# COMPACT_ATOMS: atom_id res chain seq x y z
N MET A 1 -16.53 64.80 -10.49
CA MET A 1 -15.14 65.29 -10.55
C MET A 1 -14.54 64.94 -9.19
N SER A 2 -13.63 63.99 -9.03
CA SER A 2 -12.74 63.30 -9.98
C SER A 2 -12.51 61.86 -9.52
N VAL A 3 -12.25 61.02 -10.51
CA VAL A 3 -11.72 59.66 -10.46
C VAL A 3 -10.29 59.61 -9.90
N ASP A 4 -9.96 58.51 -9.19
CA ASP A 4 -8.64 57.84 -9.08
C ASP A 4 -8.88 56.53 -8.27
N GLU A 5 -9.24 55.39 -8.88
CA GLU A 5 -8.41 54.36 -9.51
C GLU A 5 -7.32 53.69 -8.64
N SER A 6 -7.36 52.34 -8.66
CA SER A 6 -6.22 51.42 -8.53
C SER A 6 -5.72 50.99 -7.14
N GLN A 7 -6.22 49.83 -6.68
CA GLN A 7 -5.46 48.55 -6.55
C GLN A 7 -6.42 47.53 -5.92
N SER A 8 -6.99 46.58 -6.67
CA SER A 8 -6.38 45.31 -7.13
C SER A 8 -5.77 44.49 -6.01
N ALA A 9 -6.49 43.45 -5.57
CA ALA A 9 -5.95 42.10 -5.49
C ALA A 9 -7.09 41.09 -5.35
N VAL A 10 -7.57 40.66 -6.52
CA VAL A 10 -7.96 39.28 -6.86
C VAL A 10 -8.25 38.31 -5.71
N ALA A 11 -9.49 37.82 -5.74
CA ALA A 11 -9.91 36.54 -5.21
C ALA A 11 -8.88 35.43 -5.53
N VAL A 12 -8.33 34.80 -4.50
CA VAL A 12 -7.72 33.48 -4.64
C VAL A 12 -8.86 32.49 -4.39
N GLY A 13 -9.45 32.03 -5.49
CA GLY A 13 -10.45 30.97 -5.47
C GLY A 13 -9.86 29.68 -4.92
N GLU A 14 -10.71 28.88 -4.31
CA GLU A 14 -10.49 27.47 -4.03
C GLU A 14 -10.06 26.74 -5.31
N GLN A 15 -8.75 26.58 -5.50
CA GLN A 15 -8.23 25.54 -6.36
C GLN A 15 -8.25 24.25 -5.56
N ALA A 16 -9.25 23.42 -5.84
CA ALA A 16 -9.28 22.03 -5.44
C ALA A 16 -7.96 21.37 -5.86
N ALA A 17 -7.08 21.10 -4.90
CA ALA A 17 -5.81 20.43 -5.15
C ALA A 17 -6.12 19.02 -5.68
N GLN A 18 -5.79 18.77 -6.94
CA GLN A 18 -5.90 17.44 -7.52
C GLN A 18 -4.99 16.47 -6.74
N PRO A 19 -5.48 15.28 -6.34
CA PRO A 19 -4.68 14.33 -5.59
C PRO A 19 -3.48 13.87 -6.43
N THR A 20 -2.28 14.01 -5.87
CA THR A 20 -1.02 13.60 -6.47
C THR A 20 -0.52 12.28 -5.88
N ILE A 21 0.26 11.55 -6.67
CA ILE A 21 0.94 10.31 -6.29
C ILE A 21 2.42 10.50 -6.57
N THR A 22 3.27 10.11 -5.61
CA THR A 22 4.73 10.13 -5.79
C THR A 22 5.21 8.80 -6.34
N ILE A 23 5.89 8.83 -7.48
CA ILE A 23 6.53 7.67 -8.12
C ILE A 23 8.00 8.06 -8.36
N ASP A 24 8.94 7.28 -7.82
CA ASP A 24 10.39 7.54 -7.90
C ASP A 24 10.80 8.97 -7.49
N GLY A 25 10.16 9.50 -6.44
CA GLY A 25 10.44 10.84 -5.92
C GLY A 25 9.89 11.99 -6.75
N LYS A 26 9.07 11.72 -7.77
CA LYS A 26 8.38 12.72 -8.59
C LYS A 26 6.89 12.66 -8.36
N GLU A 27 6.25 13.82 -8.27
CA GLU A 27 4.81 13.93 -8.11
C GLU A 27 4.07 13.92 -9.45
N TYR A 28 3.01 13.12 -9.51
CA TYR A 28 2.15 12.98 -10.68
C TYR A 28 0.68 13.09 -10.28
N THR A 29 -0.12 13.80 -11.06
CA THR A 29 -1.58 13.68 -10.99
C THR A 29 -2.03 12.44 -11.77
N LEU A 30 -3.23 11.94 -11.48
CA LEU A 30 -3.82 10.83 -12.26
C LEU A 30 -3.94 11.15 -13.75
N GLU A 31 -4.19 12.42 -14.09
CA GLU A 31 -4.25 12.89 -15.47
C GLU A 31 -2.87 12.85 -16.14
N SER A 32 -1.81 13.26 -15.43
CA SER A 32 -0.43 13.28 -15.96
C SER A 32 0.13 11.89 -16.28
N LEU A 33 -0.41 10.83 -15.65
CA LEU A 33 -0.02 9.44 -15.89
C LEU A 33 -0.62 8.85 -17.17
N GLY A 34 -1.66 9.48 -17.73
CA GLY A 34 -2.41 8.95 -18.86
C GLY A 34 -3.10 7.61 -18.58
N GLN A 35 -3.67 7.00 -19.61
CA GLN A 35 -4.42 5.75 -19.45
C GLN A 35 -3.54 4.58 -18.99
N GLN A 36 -2.40 4.37 -19.68
CA GLN A 36 -1.50 3.27 -19.38
C GLN A 36 -0.93 3.36 -17.95
N GLY A 37 -0.55 4.55 -17.48
CA GLY A 37 -0.02 4.73 -16.13
C GLY A 37 -1.06 4.45 -15.05
N ARG A 38 -2.32 4.85 -15.27
CA ARG A 38 -3.43 4.52 -14.35
C ARG A 38 -3.72 3.02 -14.28
N GLU A 39 -3.66 2.33 -15.43
CA GLU A 39 -3.81 0.86 -15.48
C GLU A 39 -2.69 0.15 -14.70
N GLN A 40 -1.44 0.56 -14.87
CA GLN A 40 -0.33 -0.05 -14.11
C GLN A 40 -0.44 0.25 -12.61
N LEU A 41 -0.84 1.46 -12.23
CA LEU A 41 -1.09 1.80 -10.84
C LEU A 41 -2.18 0.92 -10.21
N GLN A 42 -3.25 0.63 -10.96
CA GLN A 42 -4.30 -0.29 -10.50
C GLN A 42 -3.76 -1.71 -10.32
N ASN A 43 -3.00 -2.22 -11.29
CA ASN A 43 -2.40 -3.55 -11.23
C ASN A 43 -1.44 -3.69 -10.03
N LEU A 44 -0.65 -2.66 -9.75
CA LEU A 44 0.24 -2.63 -8.58
C LEU A 44 -0.57 -2.72 -7.29
N ARG A 45 -1.61 -1.89 -7.12
CA ARG A 45 -2.46 -1.93 -5.90
C ARG A 45 -3.09 -3.29 -5.66
N VAL A 46 -3.57 -3.96 -6.71
CA VAL A 46 -4.13 -5.32 -6.59
C VAL A 46 -3.05 -6.32 -6.20
N THR A 47 -1.87 -6.21 -6.81
CA THR A 47 -0.74 -7.10 -6.51
C THR A 47 -0.25 -6.91 -5.07
N ASP A 48 -0.19 -5.68 -4.58
CA ASP A 48 0.20 -5.38 -3.20
C ASP A 48 -0.79 -5.96 -2.18
N GLN A 49 -2.10 -5.89 -2.48
CA GLN A 49 -3.12 -6.52 -1.64
C GLN A 49 -2.96 -8.04 -1.59
N GLU A 50 -2.67 -8.67 -2.73
CA GLU A 50 -2.43 -10.11 -2.76
C GLU A 50 -1.13 -10.51 -2.07
N LEU A 51 -0.08 -9.70 -2.18
CA LEU A 51 1.16 -9.91 -1.45
C LEU A 51 0.91 -9.87 0.06
N GLN A 52 0.14 -8.91 0.55
CA GLN A 52 -0.25 -8.84 1.96
C GLN A 52 -1.03 -10.08 2.39
N ARG A 53 -2.02 -10.51 1.60
CA ARG A 53 -2.80 -11.71 1.89
C ARG A 53 -1.92 -12.96 2.00
N LEU A 54 -0.93 -13.11 1.11
CA LEU A 54 0.02 -14.22 1.16
C LEU A 54 0.93 -14.17 2.39
N GLN A 55 1.38 -12.98 2.78
CA GLN A 55 2.16 -12.79 4.01
C GLN A 55 1.37 -13.18 5.26
N ASP A 56 0.09 -12.82 5.32
CA ASP A 56 -0.80 -13.21 6.42
C ASP A 56 -0.96 -14.74 6.50
N GLN A 57 -1.19 -15.39 5.34
CA GLN A 57 -1.27 -16.85 5.26
C GLN A 57 0.05 -17.53 5.66
N LEU A 58 1.19 -16.94 5.28
CA LEU A 58 2.50 -17.42 5.68
C LEU A 58 2.65 -17.35 7.20
N ALA A 59 2.28 -16.24 7.83
CA ALA A 59 2.36 -16.06 9.28
C ALA A 59 1.50 -17.08 10.05
N ILE A 60 0.26 -17.30 9.59
CA ILE A 60 -0.64 -18.33 10.16
C ILE A 60 -0.01 -19.71 10.05
N THR A 61 0.46 -20.07 8.86
CA THR A 61 1.05 -21.39 8.58
C THR A 61 2.34 -21.62 9.37
N GLN A 62 3.16 -20.58 9.49
CA GLN A 62 4.39 -20.56 10.27
C GLN A 62 4.12 -20.82 11.76
N THR A 63 3.05 -20.24 12.29
CA THR A 63 2.61 -20.48 13.67
C THR A 63 2.17 -21.93 13.86
N ALA A 64 1.30 -22.43 12.99
CA ALA A 64 0.84 -23.83 13.05
C ALA A 64 2.01 -24.82 12.96
N ARG A 65 2.96 -24.59 12.04
CA ARG A 65 4.17 -25.42 11.89
C ARG A 65 4.97 -25.48 13.18
N ASN A 66 5.22 -24.33 13.81
CA ASN A 66 5.98 -24.26 15.06
C ASN A 66 5.28 -25.02 16.19
N THR A 67 3.96 -24.88 16.30
CA THR A 67 3.14 -25.63 17.27
C THR A 67 3.25 -27.13 17.04
N TYR A 68 3.09 -27.61 15.80
CA TYR A 68 3.20 -29.03 15.49
C TYR A 68 4.60 -29.57 15.75
N ALA A 69 5.65 -28.82 15.42
CA ALA A 69 7.03 -29.21 15.71
C ALA A 69 7.26 -29.36 17.22
N ARG A 70 6.72 -28.43 18.04
CA ARG A 70 6.79 -28.52 19.49
C ARG A 70 6.07 -29.75 20.02
N ILE A 71 4.82 -29.98 19.61
CA ILE A 71 4.05 -31.16 20.03
C ILE A 71 4.77 -32.44 19.65
N LEU A 72 5.32 -32.52 18.43
CA LEU A 72 6.08 -33.67 17.99
C LEU A 72 7.29 -33.93 18.90
N ALA A 73 8.02 -32.87 19.29
CA ALA A 73 9.14 -32.99 20.22
C ALA A 73 8.70 -33.47 21.62
N GLU A 74 7.53 -33.06 22.10
CA GLU A 74 6.97 -33.55 23.38
C GLU A 74 6.55 -35.03 23.26
N VAL A 75 5.92 -35.42 22.15
CA VAL A 75 5.50 -36.82 21.89
C VAL A 75 6.72 -37.74 21.85
N THR A 76 7.80 -37.36 21.18
CA THR A 76 9.00 -38.20 21.03
C THR A 76 9.75 -38.47 22.32
N GLN A 77 9.51 -37.69 23.39
CA GLN A 77 10.03 -38.01 24.72
C GLN A 77 9.34 -39.22 25.36
N SER A 78 8.10 -39.51 24.95
CA SER A 78 7.26 -40.56 25.56
C SER A 78 7.20 -41.84 24.74
N VAL A 79 7.66 -41.82 23.48
CA VAL A 79 7.73 -43.00 22.63
C VAL A 79 9.14 -43.57 22.56
N THR A 80 9.23 -44.90 22.61
CA THR A 80 10.50 -45.61 22.48
C THR A 80 10.97 -45.57 21.02
N PRO A 81 12.17 -45.04 20.72
CA PRO A 81 12.72 -45.07 19.38
C PRO A 81 12.97 -46.52 18.93
N VAL A 82 12.71 -46.79 17.65
CA VAL A 82 12.77 -48.14 17.07
C VAL A 82 14.21 -48.52 16.61
N LYS A 83 15.16 -47.58 16.68
CA LYS A 83 16.56 -47.78 16.29
C LYS A 83 17.51 -46.97 17.17
#